data_AF-A0A0M9ZXD9-F1
#
_entry.id   AF-A0A0M9ZXD9-F1
#
_cell.length_a   1.000
_cell.length_b   1.000
_cell.length_c   1.000
_cell.angle_alpha   90.00
_cell.angle_beta   90.00
_cell.angle_gamma   90.00
#
_symmetry.space_group_name_H-M   'P 1'
#
loop_
_entity.id
_entity.type
_entity.pdbx_description
1 polymer ?
#
loop_
_entity_poly.entity_id
_entity_poly.type
_entity_poly.pdbx_seq_one_letter_code
_entity_poly.pdbx_strand_id
1 'polypeptide(L)'
;MHRATSRTVRARRQSSLRRRTQIGATPRRSFGHNLAPWATALSAVAAAIGLFFSATVASSSVDATRKQLERDRRQQAGRVSYWTEDASGMSETVIVANRSLDPVTRVDLWFYAPDAGVDGYEWVFMGFDAIPPCTRLTFAPRAIDDFLKGYGIAQGGAPIRAVQFFDSDGQQWLRDPDGLRAAENERKDGEDVGVAPARQEPAEHCDK
;
A
#
# COMPACT_ATOMS: atom_id res chain seq x y z
N MET A 1 26.96 -18.37 16.54
CA MET A 1 27.31 -19.19 15.35
C MET A 1 26.73 -18.51 14.12
N HIS A 2 27.58 -17.82 13.34
CA HIS A 2 27.18 -17.06 12.15
C HIS A 2 27.32 -17.93 10.90
N ARG A 3 26.32 -17.90 10.01
CA ARG A 3 26.46 -18.38 8.63
C ARG A 3 25.86 -17.35 7.67
N ALA A 4 26.70 -16.42 7.24
CA ALA A 4 26.43 -15.55 6.10
C ALA A 4 26.65 -16.36 4.81
N THR A 5 25.65 -16.41 3.95
CA THR A 5 25.79 -16.92 2.57
C THR A 5 25.59 -15.79 1.59
N SER A 6 26.70 -15.20 1.17
CA SER A 6 26.81 -14.26 0.05
C SER A 6 26.41 -14.95 -1.25
N ARG A 7 25.38 -14.45 -1.94
CA ARG A 7 25.10 -14.80 -3.33
C ARG A 7 25.68 -13.73 -4.24
N THR A 8 26.82 -14.04 -4.83
CA THR A 8 27.44 -13.32 -5.94
C THR A 8 26.55 -13.39 -7.18
N VAL A 9 25.94 -12.27 -7.57
CA VAL A 9 25.27 -12.16 -8.87
C VAL A 9 26.34 -11.94 -9.95
N ARG A 10 26.45 -12.96 -10.79
CA ARG A 10 27.38 -13.09 -11.90
C ARG A 10 27.01 -12.08 -13.00
N ALA A 11 27.78 -11.01 -13.12
CA ALA A 11 27.69 -10.06 -14.23
C ALA A 11 27.90 -10.79 -15.57
N ARG A 12 26.84 -10.93 -16.36
CA ARG A 12 26.91 -11.53 -17.70
C ARG A 12 27.40 -10.47 -18.69
N ARG A 13 28.73 -10.40 -18.83
CA ARG A 13 29.42 -9.70 -19.93
C ARG A 13 28.98 -10.34 -21.26
N GLN A 14 28.05 -9.72 -21.97
CA GLN A 14 27.80 -10.03 -23.38
C GLN A 14 28.76 -9.22 -24.24
N SER A 15 29.95 -9.77 -24.42
CA SER A 15 30.90 -9.38 -25.46
C SER A 15 30.70 -10.30 -26.66
N SER A 16 29.82 -9.91 -27.58
CA SER A 16 29.72 -10.52 -28.91
C SER A 16 30.21 -9.53 -29.97
N LEU A 17 31.53 -9.62 -30.21
CA LEU A 17 32.20 -9.56 -31.50
C LEU A 17 31.43 -8.87 -32.64
N ARG A 18 31.77 -7.60 -32.85
CA ARG A 18 31.67 -6.90 -34.14
C ARG A 18 32.40 -7.71 -35.22
N ARG A 19 31.66 -8.51 -35.99
CA ARG A 19 32.14 -9.06 -37.26
C ARG A 19 31.96 -7.97 -38.33
N ARG A 20 33.00 -7.15 -38.49
CA ARG A 20 33.08 -6.09 -39.50
C ARG A 20 33.43 -6.75 -40.84
N THR A 21 32.43 -7.27 -41.53
CA THR A 21 32.57 -7.72 -42.92
C THR A 21 32.71 -6.47 -43.79
N GLN A 22 33.92 -6.14 -44.21
CA GLN A 22 34.16 -5.15 -45.26
C GLN A 22 33.71 -5.77 -46.60
N ILE A 23 32.48 -5.45 -46.99
CA ILE A 23 31.99 -5.72 -48.33
C ILE A 23 32.46 -4.55 -49.22
N GLY A 24 33.16 -4.91 -50.29
CA GLY A 24 33.81 -3.99 -51.22
C GLY A 24 32.88 -2.91 -51.74
N ALA A 25 33.42 -1.69 -51.77
CA ALA A 25 32.81 -0.55 -52.42
C ALA A 25 32.85 -0.74 -53.95
N THR A 26 31.74 -1.20 -54.53
CA THR A 26 31.48 -1.01 -55.96
C THR A 26 31.12 0.45 -56.23
N PRO A 27 31.68 1.09 -57.28
CA PRO A 27 31.38 2.47 -57.63
C PRO A 27 29.91 2.61 -58.02
N ARG A 28 29.16 3.38 -57.22
CA ARG A 28 27.76 3.73 -57.45
C ARG A 28 27.69 4.62 -58.68
N ARG A 29 27.28 4.04 -59.81
CA ARG A 29 26.76 4.78 -60.97
C ARG A 29 25.62 5.68 -60.49
N SER A 30 25.83 6.99 -60.65
CA SER A 30 24.84 8.05 -60.48
C SER A 30 23.71 7.86 -61.50
N PHE A 31 22.73 7.02 -61.17
CA PHE A 31 21.46 6.92 -61.89
C PHE A 31 20.51 7.98 -61.35
N GLY A 32 20.28 9.01 -62.17
CA GLY A 32 19.05 9.81 -62.28
C GLY A 32 18.33 10.14 -60.97
N HIS A 33 18.65 11.30 -60.40
CA HIS A 33 17.79 12.03 -59.47
C HIS A 33 16.51 12.49 -60.18
N ASN A 34 15.49 11.62 -60.34
CA ASN A 34 14.11 12.02 -60.66
C ASN A 34 13.04 10.92 -60.39
N LEU A 35 13.39 9.88 -59.64
CA LEU A 35 12.47 8.93 -59.03
C LEU A 35 12.97 8.76 -57.58
N ALA A 36 12.30 9.13 -56.50
CA ALA A 36 10.87 9.21 -56.29
C ALA A 36 10.65 9.83 -54.88
N PRO A 37 10.12 11.06 -54.75
CA PRO A 37 9.76 11.63 -53.44
C PRO A 37 8.74 10.78 -52.67
N TRP A 38 8.08 9.82 -53.33
CA TRP A 38 7.11 8.92 -52.70
C TRP A 38 7.76 7.81 -51.83
N ALA A 39 9.00 7.38 -52.11
CA ALA A 39 9.62 6.27 -51.37
C ALA A 39 9.98 6.66 -49.93
N THR A 40 10.43 7.90 -49.72
CA THR A 40 10.68 8.47 -48.38
C THR A 40 9.38 8.68 -47.62
N ALA A 41 8.32 9.14 -48.30
CA ALA A 41 7.00 9.32 -47.71
C ALA A 41 6.41 7.99 -47.19
N LEU A 42 6.46 6.92 -47.99
CA LEU A 42 5.98 5.59 -47.55
C LEU A 42 6.76 5.04 -46.36
N SER A 43 8.09 5.21 -46.38
CA SER A 43 8.95 4.76 -45.26
C SER A 43 8.64 5.53 -43.97
N ALA A 44 8.40 6.84 -44.06
CA ALA A 44 8.04 7.67 -42.92
C ALA A 44 6.67 7.29 -42.34
N VAL A 45 5.68 7.00 -43.18
CA VAL A 45 4.36 6.53 -42.74
C VAL A 45 4.47 5.18 -42.04
N ALA A 46 5.21 4.22 -42.60
CA ALA A 46 5.41 2.91 -41.97
C ALA A 46 6.11 3.03 -40.59
N ALA A 47 7.11 3.90 -40.48
CA ALA A 47 7.78 4.19 -39.20
C ALA A 47 6.82 4.85 -38.19
N ALA A 48 6.01 5.81 -38.62
CA ALA A 48 5.03 6.48 -37.77
C ALA A 48 3.98 5.51 -37.23
N ILE A 49 3.48 4.60 -38.07
CA ILE A 49 2.55 3.54 -37.65
C ILE A 49 3.22 2.62 -36.63
N GLY A 50 4.47 2.19 -36.89
CA GLY A 50 5.22 1.35 -35.95
C GLY A 50 5.43 2.00 -34.59
N LEU A 51 5.75 3.30 -34.55
CA LEU A 51 5.90 4.07 -33.31
C LEU A 51 4.57 4.21 -32.56
N PHE A 52 3.46 4.46 -33.28
CA PHE A 52 2.14 4.58 -32.68
C PHE A 52 1.73 3.29 -31.94
N PHE A 53 1.82 2.13 -32.61
CA PHE A 53 1.50 0.85 -31.97
C PHE A 53 2.44 0.52 -30.80
N SER A 54 3.73 0.86 -30.91
CA SER A 54 4.69 0.68 -29.81
C SER A 54 4.30 1.53 -28.59
N ALA A 55 3.88 2.79 -28.80
CA ALA A 55 3.42 3.67 -27.74
C ALA A 55 2.14 3.14 -27.07
N THR A 56 1.17 2.62 -27.84
CA THR A 56 -0.08 2.05 -27.30
C THR A 56 0.16 0.77 -26.48
N VAL A 57 1.06 -0.10 -26.93
CA VAL A 57 1.40 -1.33 -26.17
C VAL A 57 2.19 -0.97 -24.91
N ALA A 58 3.09 0.01 -24.99
CA ALA A 58 3.80 0.50 -23.81
C ALA A 58 2.83 1.08 -22.77
N SER A 59 1.83 1.88 -23.19
CA SER A 59 0.86 2.47 -22.26
C SER A 59 -0.03 1.41 -21.58
N SER A 60 -0.47 0.39 -22.31
CA SER A 60 -1.31 -0.67 -21.73
C SER A 60 -0.58 -1.52 -20.69
N SER A 61 0.73 -1.76 -20.88
CA SER A 61 1.56 -2.47 -19.90
C SER A 61 1.66 -1.71 -18.58
N VAL A 62 1.83 -0.39 -18.63
CA VAL A 62 1.90 0.47 -17.44
C VAL A 62 0.57 0.46 -16.68
N ASP A 63 -0.55 0.57 -17.39
CA ASP A 63 -1.88 0.55 -16.76
C ASP A 63 -2.20 -0.80 -16.13
N ALA A 64 -1.81 -1.90 -16.77
CA ALA A 64 -1.95 -3.24 -16.22
C ALA A 64 -1.13 -3.39 -14.92
N THR A 65 0.13 -2.93 -14.93
CA THR A 65 0.99 -2.98 -13.73
C THR A 65 0.43 -2.11 -12.60
N ARG A 66 -0.08 -0.91 -12.89
CA ARG A 66 -0.71 -0.04 -11.87
C ARG A 66 -1.90 -0.71 -11.21
N LYS A 67 -2.80 -1.31 -12.01
CA LYS A 67 -3.96 -2.03 -11.49
C LYS A 67 -3.58 -3.26 -10.68
N GLN A 68 -2.50 -3.94 -11.06
CA GLN A 68 -1.99 -5.09 -10.31
C GLN A 68 -1.44 -4.64 -8.95
N LEU A 69 -0.58 -3.63 -8.93
CA LEU A 69 -0.04 -3.07 -7.68
C LEU A 69 -1.15 -2.59 -6.74
N GLU A 70 -2.18 -1.94 -7.26
CA GLU A 70 -3.32 -1.49 -6.46
C GLU A 70 -4.11 -2.65 -5.84
N ARG A 71 -4.31 -3.73 -6.59
CA ARG A 71 -4.94 -4.95 -6.06
C ARG A 71 -4.08 -5.61 -4.99
N ASP A 72 -2.77 -5.71 -5.23
CA ASP A 72 -1.82 -6.32 -4.29
C ASP A 72 -1.78 -5.53 -2.98
N ARG A 73 -1.74 -4.18 -3.05
CA ARG A 73 -1.84 -3.29 -1.88
C ARG A 73 -3.13 -3.50 -1.11
N ARG A 74 -4.28 -3.50 -1.80
CA ARG A 74 -5.57 -3.72 -1.15
C ARG A 74 -5.67 -5.12 -0.52
N GLN A 75 -5.06 -6.13 -1.14
CA GLN A 75 -4.98 -7.48 -0.57
C GLN A 75 -4.11 -7.52 0.69
N GLN A 76 -2.97 -6.82 0.71
CA GLN A 76 -2.11 -6.71 1.89
C GLN A 76 -2.81 -5.96 3.03
N ALA A 77 -3.40 -4.80 2.76
CA ALA A 77 -4.22 -4.08 3.73
C ALA A 77 -5.42 -4.91 4.22
N GLY A 78 -5.97 -5.76 3.34
CA GLY A 78 -7.00 -6.75 3.66
C GLY A 78 -6.63 -7.72 4.79
N ARG A 79 -5.34 -7.92 5.05
CA ARG A 79 -4.81 -8.80 6.10
C ARG A 79 -4.77 -8.14 7.49
N VAL A 80 -5.01 -6.83 7.59
CA VAL A 80 -5.10 -6.10 8.87
C VAL A 80 -6.53 -6.13 9.37
N SER A 81 -6.87 -7.01 10.29
CA SER A 81 -8.23 -7.21 10.80
C SER A 81 -8.39 -6.68 12.22
N TYR A 82 -9.59 -6.24 12.58
CA TYR A 82 -9.95 -5.99 13.98
C TYR A 82 -11.25 -6.70 14.32
N TRP A 83 -11.43 -7.02 15.60
CA TRP A 83 -12.67 -7.53 16.15
C TRP A 83 -12.75 -7.19 17.63
N THR A 84 -13.94 -7.33 18.20
CA THR A 84 -14.17 -7.18 19.62
C THR A 84 -14.56 -8.51 20.25
N GLU A 85 -14.06 -8.77 21.45
CA GLU A 85 -14.42 -9.93 22.26
C GLU A 85 -15.17 -9.44 23.50
N ASP A 86 -16.37 -9.99 23.71
CA ASP A 86 -17.19 -9.70 24.89
C ASP A 86 -16.52 -10.33 26.12
N ALA A 87 -16.13 -9.47 27.07
CA ALA A 87 -15.54 -9.89 28.33
C ALA A 87 -16.63 -9.97 29.40
N SER A 88 -17.56 -10.92 29.27
CA SER A 88 -18.49 -11.35 30.33
C SER A 88 -19.19 -10.18 31.07
N GLY A 89 -19.73 -9.21 30.34
CA GLY A 89 -20.45 -8.06 30.93
C GLY A 89 -19.57 -6.86 31.31
N MET A 90 -18.30 -6.83 30.89
CA MET A 90 -17.44 -5.65 30.91
C MET A 90 -17.34 -5.03 29.52
N SER A 91 -16.70 -3.85 29.43
CA SER A 91 -16.38 -3.21 28.15
C SER A 91 -15.61 -4.17 27.24
N GLU A 92 -15.86 -4.07 25.94
CA GLU A 92 -15.33 -5.02 24.95
C GLU A 92 -13.80 -4.98 24.86
N THR A 93 -13.16 -6.14 24.77
CA THR A 93 -11.72 -6.21 24.47
C THR A 93 -11.55 -6.00 22.98
N VAL A 94 -10.86 -4.95 22.58
CA VAL A 94 -10.55 -4.69 21.16
C VAL A 94 -9.29 -5.43 20.79
N ILE A 95 -9.33 -6.17 19.68
CA ILE A 95 -8.17 -6.86 19.13
C ILE A 95 -7.93 -6.35 17.72
N VAL A 96 -6.68 -5.96 17.45
CA VAL A 96 -6.21 -5.62 16.11
C VAL A 96 -5.08 -6.58 15.75
N ALA A 97 -5.18 -7.23 14.58
CA ALA A 97 -4.17 -8.17 14.11
C ALA A 97 -3.64 -7.73 12.75
N ASN A 98 -2.33 -7.52 12.67
CA ASN A 98 -1.61 -7.40 11.41
C ASN A 98 -1.16 -8.80 10.96
N ARG A 99 -1.87 -9.39 10.00
CA ARG A 99 -1.47 -10.64 9.32
C ARG A 99 -0.75 -10.39 8.00
N SER A 100 -0.38 -9.14 7.71
CA SER A 100 0.48 -8.80 6.58
C SER A 100 1.93 -9.11 6.91
N LEU A 101 2.72 -9.36 5.86
CA LEU A 101 4.18 -9.42 5.93
C LEU A 101 4.81 -8.04 6.05
N ASP A 102 4.03 -7.00 5.77
CA ASP A 102 4.46 -5.62 5.82
C ASP A 102 4.04 -4.97 7.15
N PRO A 103 4.89 -4.10 7.72
CA PRO A 103 4.54 -3.35 8.92
C PRO A 103 3.44 -2.35 8.62
N VAL A 104 2.59 -2.11 9.61
CA VAL A 104 1.66 -0.99 9.64
C VAL A 104 2.33 0.12 10.44
N THR A 105 2.44 1.33 9.91
CA THR A 105 3.26 2.40 10.48
C THR A 105 2.54 3.22 11.56
N ARG A 106 1.21 3.26 11.51
CA ARG A 106 0.34 3.89 12.52
C ARG A 106 -1.03 3.22 12.49
N VAL A 107 -1.64 3.08 13.67
CA VAL A 107 -3.02 2.58 13.81
C VAL A 107 -3.81 3.50 14.74
N ASP A 108 -4.98 3.91 14.29
CA ASP A 108 -5.90 4.75 15.05
C ASP A 108 -7.21 3.98 15.25
N LEU A 109 -7.64 3.80 16.49
CA LEU A 109 -8.93 3.22 16.84
C LEU A 109 -9.98 4.34 16.92
N TRP A 110 -11.07 4.23 16.16
CA TRP A 110 -12.11 5.27 16.08
C TRP A 110 -13.33 4.86 16.89
N PHE A 111 -13.64 5.67 17.90
CA PHE A 111 -14.78 5.51 18.81
C PHE A 111 -15.84 6.56 18.49
N TYR A 112 -17.10 6.15 18.51
CA TYR A 112 -18.25 7.01 18.24
C TYR A 112 -18.95 7.39 19.54
N ALA A 113 -19.02 8.69 19.84
CA ALA A 113 -19.48 9.22 21.12
C ALA A 113 -20.38 10.48 20.94
N PRO A 114 -21.61 10.32 20.43
CA PRO A 114 -22.47 11.44 20.05
C PRO A 114 -22.94 12.30 21.24
N ASP A 115 -23.02 11.69 22.44
CA ASP A 115 -23.56 12.33 23.64
C ASP A 115 -22.47 12.76 24.64
N ALA A 116 -21.20 12.70 24.24
CA ALA A 116 -20.07 12.95 25.14
C ALA A 116 -19.96 14.42 25.59
N GLY A 117 -20.67 15.34 24.93
CA GLY A 117 -20.56 16.78 25.21
C GLY A 117 -19.16 17.36 24.95
N VAL A 118 -18.30 16.62 24.25
CA VAL A 118 -16.94 17.02 23.88
C VAL A 118 -17.04 17.96 22.69
N ASP A 119 -17.09 19.28 22.92
CA ASP A 119 -16.86 20.38 21.98
C ASP A 119 -17.16 20.13 20.47
N GLY A 120 -18.29 19.48 20.15
CA GLY A 120 -18.70 19.18 18.77
C GLY A 120 -18.00 18.01 18.07
N TYR A 121 -17.21 17.19 18.76
CA TYR A 121 -16.56 16.02 18.19
C TYR A 121 -17.37 14.75 18.49
N GLU A 122 -18.02 14.23 17.46
CA GLU A 122 -18.74 12.94 17.46
C GLU A 122 -17.79 11.73 17.51
N TRP A 123 -16.52 11.95 17.16
CA TRP A 123 -15.50 10.93 16.98
C TRP A 123 -14.30 11.19 17.88
N VAL A 124 -13.88 10.16 18.61
CA VAL A 124 -12.65 10.16 19.40
C VAL A 124 -11.74 9.08 18.85
N PHE A 125 -10.46 9.39 18.64
CA PHE A 125 -9.49 8.42 18.14
C PHE A 125 -8.37 8.17 19.15
N MET A 126 -7.95 6.90 19.26
CA MET A 126 -6.79 6.49 20.06
C MET A 126 -5.69 6.00 19.12
N GLY A 127 -4.57 6.72 19.08
CA GLY A 127 -3.46 6.45 18.18
C GLY A 127 -2.41 5.50 18.76
N PHE A 128 -1.80 4.72 17.89
CA PHE A 128 -0.72 3.78 18.19
C PHE A 128 0.38 3.84 17.14
N ASP A 129 1.60 3.61 17.61
CA ASP A 129 2.78 3.47 16.77
C ASP A 129 2.72 2.19 15.90
N ALA A 130 3.81 1.96 15.17
CA ALA A 130 3.89 0.89 14.20
C ALA A 130 3.57 -0.51 14.79
N ILE A 131 2.71 -1.24 14.09
CA ILE A 131 2.45 -2.66 14.35
C ILE A 131 3.37 -3.49 13.46
N PRO A 132 4.29 -4.29 14.03
CA PRO A 132 5.12 -5.17 13.25
C PRO A 132 4.29 -6.15 12.40
N PRO A 133 4.88 -6.74 11.35
CA PRO A 133 4.27 -7.86 10.65
C PRO A 133 3.86 -8.95 11.64
N CYS A 134 2.82 -9.72 11.30
CA CYS A 134 2.49 -10.93 12.05
C CYS A 134 2.21 -10.72 13.54
N THR A 135 1.63 -9.58 13.93
CA THR A 135 1.45 -9.22 15.33
C THR A 135 -0.02 -8.99 15.65
N ARG A 136 -0.43 -9.41 16.85
CA ARG A 136 -1.73 -9.15 17.45
C ARG A 136 -1.56 -8.15 18.58
N LEU A 137 -2.32 -7.06 18.52
CA LEU A 137 -2.51 -6.12 19.63
C LEU A 137 -3.81 -6.44 20.33
N THR A 138 -3.75 -6.53 21.65
CA THR A 138 -4.92 -6.67 22.50
C THR A 138 -5.02 -5.47 23.42
N PHE A 139 -6.13 -4.75 23.32
CA PHE A 139 -6.42 -3.57 24.13
C PHE A 139 -7.34 -3.98 25.26
N ALA A 140 -6.83 -3.87 26.49
CA ALA A 140 -7.60 -4.18 27.67
C ALA A 140 -8.76 -3.18 27.80
N PRO A 141 -9.98 -3.63 28.15
CA PRO A 141 -11.15 -2.76 28.33
C PRO A 141 -10.87 -1.53 29.19
N ARG A 142 -10.17 -1.73 30.31
CA ARG A 142 -9.79 -0.64 31.24
C ARG A 142 -8.93 0.45 30.59
N ALA A 143 -8.01 0.09 29.71
CA ALA A 143 -7.15 1.08 29.06
C ALA A 143 -7.94 1.97 28.10
N ILE A 144 -8.95 1.40 27.42
CA ILE A 144 -9.88 2.13 26.56
C ILE A 144 -10.76 3.04 27.42
N ASP A 145 -11.35 2.50 28.49
CA ASP A 145 -12.21 3.27 29.39
C ASP A 145 -11.45 4.43 30.06
N ASP A 146 -10.21 4.22 30.50
CA ASP A 146 -9.38 5.27 31.11
C ASP A 146 -9.06 6.40 30.12
N PHE A 147 -8.80 6.06 28.85
CA PHE A 147 -8.59 7.04 27.78
C PHE A 147 -9.87 7.84 27.50
N LEU A 148 -10.99 7.14 27.29
CA LEU A 148 -12.29 7.75 26.99
C LEU A 148 -12.80 8.63 28.14
N LYS A 149 -12.51 8.25 29.39
CA LYS A 149 -12.82 9.05 30.58
C LYS A 149 -12.11 10.41 30.58
N GLY A 150 -10.92 10.51 29.98
CA GLY A 150 -10.23 11.77 29.76
C GLY A 150 -11.04 12.78 28.93
N TYR A 151 -11.95 12.28 28.10
CA TYR A 151 -12.90 13.03 27.29
C TYR A 151 -14.31 13.08 27.92
N GLY A 152 -14.47 12.71 29.19
CA GLY A 152 -15.78 12.72 29.86
C GLY A 152 -16.74 11.61 29.42
N ILE A 153 -16.29 10.64 28.63
CA ILE A 153 -17.10 9.52 28.16
C ILE A 153 -17.16 8.45 29.25
N ALA A 154 -18.38 8.04 29.61
CA ALA A 154 -18.60 6.97 30.59
C ALA A 154 -18.14 5.61 30.04
N GLN A 155 -17.83 4.67 30.94
CA GLN A 155 -17.46 3.30 30.58
C GLN A 155 -18.52 2.68 29.64
N GLY A 156 -18.05 2.13 28.50
CA GLY A 156 -18.93 1.57 27.46
C GLY A 156 -19.77 2.59 26.67
N GLY A 157 -19.58 3.89 26.91
CA GLY A 157 -20.35 4.97 26.27
C GLY A 157 -19.97 5.25 24.82
N ALA A 158 -18.84 4.70 24.33
CA ALA A 158 -18.38 4.88 22.96
C ALA A 158 -17.85 3.56 22.38
N PRO A 159 -18.64 2.82 21.58
CA PRO A 159 -18.16 1.63 20.91
C PRO A 159 -17.16 1.99 19.81
N ILE A 160 -16.19 1.10 19.57
CA ILE A 160 -15.32 1.19 18.41
C ILE A 160 -16.16 1.02 17.13
N ARG A 161 -16.00 1.91 16.15
CA ARG A 161 -16.66 1.80 14.85
C ARG A 161 -15.71 1.51 13.72
N ALA A 162 -14.46 1.93 13.82
CA ALA A 162 -13.50 1.71 12.77
C ALA A 162 -12.07 1.63 13.31
N VAL A 163 -11.20 1.03 12.50
CA VAL A 163 -9.75 1.08 12.66
C VAL A 163 -9.17 1.70 11.41
N GLN A 164 -8.48 2.81 11.59
CA GLN A 164 -7.71 3.45 10.55
C GLN A 164 -6.25 3.06 10.70
N PHE A 165 -5.54 2.86 9.60
CA PHE A 165 -4.13 2.53 9.65
C PHE A 165 -3.37 2.98 8.41
N PHE A 166 -2.05 3.10 8.56
CA PHE A 166 -1.13 3.46 7.48
C PHE A 166 -0.26 2.25 7.16
N ASP A 167 -0.22 1.84 5.89
CA ASP A 167 0.69 0.77 5.47
C ASP A 167 2.16 1.24 5.39
N SER A 168 3.05 0.34 4.97
CA SER A 168 4.47 0.63 4.79
C SER A 168 4.76 1.62 3.65
N ASP A 169 3.84 1.76 2.70
CA ASP A 169 3.93 2.71 1.59
C ASP A 169 3.37 4.10 2.00
N GLY A 170 2.81 4.22 3.22
CA GLY A 170 2.18 5.44 3.73
C GLY A 170 0.74 5.63 3.25
N GLN A 171 0.14 4.63 2.60
CA GLN A 171 -1.25 4.70 2.17
C GLN A 171 -2.17 4.47 3.38
N GLN A 172 -3.19 5.32 3.48
CA GLN A 172 -4.17 5.29 4.57
C GLN A 172 -5.34 4.39 4.20
N TRP A 173 -5.69 3.51 5.13
CA TRP A 173 -6.78 2.56 5.03
C TRP A 173 -7.73 2.73 6.20
N LEU A 174 -9.03 2.63 5.94
CA LEU A 174 -10.07 2.59 6.96
C LEU A 174 -10.77 1.24 6.87
N ARG A 175 -10.86 0.56 8.00
CA ARG A 175 -11.60 -0.67 8.16
C ARG A 175 -12.72 -0.47 9.16
N ASP A 176 -13.95 -0.68 8.70
CA ASP A 176 -15.16 -0.60 9.50
C ASP A 176 -16.05 -1.82 9.22
N PRO A 177 -17.26 -1.93 9.79
CA PRO A 177 -18.16 -3.05 9.51
C PRO A 177 -18.56 -3.19 8.04
N ASP A 178 -18.52 -2.12 7.24
CA ASP A 178 -18.85 -2.15 5.81
C ASP A 178 -17.69 -2.66 4.96
N GLY A 179 -16.47 -2.64 5.49
CA GLY A 179 -15.31 -3.31 4.95
C GLY A 179 -14.05 -2.45 4.94
N LEU A 180 -13.12 -2.81 4.05
CA LEU A 180 -11.86 -2.09 3.87
C LEU A 180 -11.96 -1.12 2.70
N ARG A 181 -11.68 0.16 2.95
CA ARG A 181 -11.59 1.21 1.92
C ARG A 181 -10.34 2.05 2.10
N ALA A 182 -9.85 2.62 1.00
CA ALA A 182 -8.82 3.64 1.06
C ALA A 182 -9.43 4.90 1.70
N ALA A 183 -8.77 5.47 2.69
CA ALA A 183 -9.19 6.70 3.34
C ALA A 183 -8.61 7.90 2.58
N GLU A 184 -9.01 8.07 1.32
CA GLU A 184 -8.56 9.24 0.54
C GLU A 184 -9.33 10.49 1.02
N ASN A 185 -8.62 11.43 1.66
CA ASN A 185 -9.02 12.82 1.93
C ASN A 185 -10.01 13.12 3.07
N GLU A 186 -9.83 12.56 4.27
CA GLU A 186 -10.59 13.04 5.46
C GLU A 186 -9.70 13.45 6.64
N ARG A 187 -8.56 14.10 6.37
CA ARG A 187 -7.91 14.95 7.37
C ARG A 187 -8.44 16.38 7.23
N LYS A 188 -9.53 16.68 7.93
CA LYS A 188 -9.71 17.99 8.56
C LYS A 188 -9.22 17.84 9.98
N ASP A 189 -8.01 18.33 10.22
CA ASP A 189 -7.50 18.86 11.48
C ASP A 189 -7.83 17.99 12.73
N GLY A 190 -6.93 17.06 13.08
CA GLY A 190 -7.05 16.26 14.30
C GLY A 190 -5.69 16.11 14.99
N GLU A 191 -5.59 16.69 16.18
CA GLU A 191 -4.41 16.74 17.06
C GLU A 191 -3.96 15.34 17.49
N ASP A 192 -2.67 15.04 17.41
CA ASP A 192 -2.10 13.71 17.67
C ASP A 192 -2.08 13.41 19.19
N VAL A 193 -3.09 12.68 19.69
CA VAL A 193 -3.23 12.38 21.11
C VAL A 193 -2.69 11.00 21.46
N GLY A 194 -1.46 10.98 21.99
CA GLY A 194 -0.98 10.04 23.01
C GLY A 194 -0.88 8.55 22.66
N VAL A 195 0.31 7.98 22.89
CA VAL A 195 0.57 6.53 22.79
C VAL A 195 -0.08 5.79 23.97
N ALA A 196 -1.12 5.00 23.70
CA ALA A 196 -1.74 4.15 24.72
C ALA A 196 -0.99 2.80 24.90
N PRO A 197 -1.01 2.20 26.11
CA PRO A 197 -0.32 0.94 26.36
C PRO A 197 -1.07 -0.24 25.72
N ALA A 198 -0.57 -0.71 24.57
CA ALA A 198 -1.03 -1.94 23.93
C ALA A 198 -0.15 -3.14 24.34
N ARG A 199 -0.76 -4.29 24.62
CA ARG A 199 -0.01 -5.54 24.76
C ARG A 199 0.21 -6.13 23.36
N GLN A 200 1.48 -6.27 22.98
CA GLN A 200 1.91 -6.91 21.74
C GLN A 200 2.12 -8.41 21.96
N GLU A 201 1.48 -9.23 21.13
CA GLU A 201 1.71 -10.67 21.07
C GLU A 201 1.92 -11.11 19.62
N PRO A 202 2.80 -12.09 19.36
CA PRO A 202 2.93 -12.65 18.02
C PRO A 202 1.60 -13.29 17.57
N ALA A 203 1.21 -13.06 16.32
CA ALA A 203 0.01 -13.68 15.75
C ALA A 203 0.26 -15.19 15.52
N GLU A 204 -0.63 -16.04 16.03
CA GLU A 204 -0.49 -17.51 16.01
C GLU A 204 -0.46 -18.13 14.59
N HIS A 205 -0.85 -17.38 13.56
CA HIS A 205 -0.83 -17.87 12.19
C HIS A 205 -0.46 -16.75 11.23
N CYS A 206 0.83 -16.66 10.91
CA CYS A 206 1.28 -15.70 9.89
C CYS A 206 1.51 -16.28 8.51
N ASP A 207 1.19 -17.57 8.32
CA ASP A 207 0.89 -18.24 7.06
C ASP A 207 0.92 -19.76 7.33
N LYS A 208 0.09 -20.50 6.60
CA LYS A 208 0.58 -21.66 5.87
C LYS A 208 0.19 -21.48 4.41
#